data_AF-A0AAE9Z752-F1
#
_entry.id   AF-A0AAE9Z752-F1
#
_cell.length_a   1.000
_cell.length_b   1.000
_cell.length_c   1.000
_cell.angle_alpha   90.00
_cell.angle_beta   90.00
_cell.angle_gamma   90.00
#
_symmetry.space_group_name_H-M   'P 1'
#
loop_
_entity.id
_entity.type
_entity.pdbx_description
1 polymer ?
#
loop_
_entity_poly.entity_id
_entity_poly.type
_entity_poly.pdbx_seq_one_letter_code
_entity_poly.pdbx_strand_id
1 'polypeptide(L)'
;MTSHSKSLIYAAIIGLLIVAIFLGFLFGFNNPVSWILIGVLLMMPMIYKRTHKENTIPWKEEYSVGIESLDNDHKKLIALLNQFTTAYDYAMSEVYERQALNDLIDYTKYHFAREEKLMESFDYPDFDAHKQQHQAMIKEVEMFVEKYNRQGHQALDEISGFLQAWLINHINGTDKHYSSYLKNNGVH
;
A
#
# COMPACT_ATOMS: atom_id res chain seq x y z
N MET A 1 2.44 -6.53 16.83
CA MET A 1 3.80 -6.37 16.26
C MET A 1 3.66 -5.85 14.85
N THR A 2 4.15 -4.64 14.58
CA THR A 2 4.17 -4.00 13.26
C THR A 2 5.07 -4.77 12.29
N SER A 3 4.90 -4.57 10.98
CA SER A 3 5.76 -5.17 9.96
C SER A 3 7.25 -4.92 10.26
N HIS A 4 7.59 -3.67 10.56
CA HIS A 4 8.92 -3.23 10.98
C HIS A 4 9.51 -4.01 12.16
N SER A 5 8.72 -4.23 13.21
CA SER A 5 9.18 -4.99 14.38
C SER A 5 9.55 -6.43 14.04
N LYS A 6 8.83 -7.04 13.07
CA LYS A 6 9.14 -8.38 12.57
C LYS A 6 10.46 -8.35 11.80
N SER A 7 10.65 -7.41 10.87
CA SER A 7 11.86 -7.29 10.05
C SER A 7 13.13 -7.08 10.89
N LEU A 8 13.08 -6.24 11.93
CA LEU A 8 14.18 -6.08 12.89
C LEU A 8 14.50 -7.37 13.66
N ILE A 9 13.47 -8.09 14.11
CA ILE A 9 13.66 -9.37 14.81
C ILE A 9 14.28 -10.40 13.86
N TYR A 10 13.84 -10.47 12.60
CA TYR A 10 14.43 -11.34 11.59
C TYR A 10 15.90 -11.01 11.33
N ALA A 11 16.24 -9.73 11.20
CA ALA A 11 17.63 -9.28 11.03
C ALA A 11 18.49 -9.65 12.25
N ALA A 12 17.98 -9.46 13.47
CA ALA A 12 18.67 -9.85 14.69
C ALA A 12 18.89 -11.37 14.78
N ILE A 13 17.87 -12.18 14.43
CA ILE A 13 17.99 -13.65 14.39
C ILE A 13 19.04 -14.08 13.36
N ILE A 14 19.02 -13.52 12.15
CA ILE A 14 20.02 -13.82 11.11
C ILE A 14 21.43 -13.47 11.61
N GLY A 15 21.60 -12.29 12.22
CA GLY A 15 22.87 -11.87 12.80
C GLY A 15 23.37 -12.85 13.88
N LEU A 16 22.50 -13.23 14.81
CA LEU A 16 22.82 -14.21 15.85
C LEU A 16 23.17 -15.59 15.28
N LEU A 17 22.45 -16.06 14.25
CA LEU A 17 22.74 -17.32 13.57
C LEU A 17 24.13 -17.30 12.93
N ILE A 18 24.49 -16.21 12.24
CA ILE A 18 25.80 -16.05 11.61
C ILE A 18 26.92 -16.11 12.65
N VAL A 19 26.76 -15.38 13.76
CA VAL A 19 27.75 -15.39 14.86
C VAL A 19 27.87 -16.79 15.46
N ALA A 20 26.77 -17.48 15.71
CA ALA A 20 26.76 -18.83 16.28
C ALA A 20 27.41 -19.87 15.35
N ILE A 21 27.17 -19.79 14.03
CA ILE A 21 27.83 -20.63 13.02
C ILE A 21 29.34 -20.40 13.05
N PHE A 22 29.77 -19.13 13.06
CA PHE A 22 31.19 -18.79 13.10
C PHE A 22 31.88 -19.32 14.37
N LEU A 23 31.27 -19.09 15.54
CA LEU A 23 31.78 -19.62 16.82
C LEU A 23 31.86 -21.14 16.81
N GLY A 24 30.85 -21.83 16.27
CA GLY A 24 30.85 -23.30 16.20
C GLY A 24 32.00 -23.86 15.36
N PHE A 25 32.37 -23.19 14.27
CA PHE A 25 33.53 -23.56 13.45
C PHE A 25 34.89 -23.27 14.11
N LEU A 26 34.97 -22.33 15.07
CA LEU A 26 36.19 -22.17 15.88
C LEU A 26 36.51 -23.42 16.71
N PHE A 27 35.50 -24.24 17.03
CA PHE A 27 35.65 -25.53 17.72
C PHE A 27 35.81 -26.72 16.77
N GLY A 28 35.92 -26.48 15.46
CA GLY A 28 36.21 -27.50 14.45
C GLY A 28 35.19 -27.56 13.31
N PHE A 29 35.69 -27.85 12.11
CA PHE A 29 34.87 -27.86 10.88
C PHE A 29 33.77 -28.93 10.86
N ASN A 30 33.94 -30.00 11.63
CA ASN A 30 32.97 -31.10 11.73
C ASN A 30 31.90 -30.86 12.80
N ASN A 31 31.78 -29.64 13.34
CA ASN A 31 30.78 -29.34 14.36
C ASN A 31 29.36 -29.47 13.77
N PRO A 32 28.56 -30.45 14.21
CA PRO A 32 27.24 -30.70 13.62
C PRO A 32 26.25 -29.56 13.87
N VAL A 33 26.43 -28.80 14.95
CA VAL A 33 25.59 -27.63 15.27
C VAL A 33 25.75 -26.55 14.21
N SER A 34 26.98 -26.29 13.74
CA SER A 34 27.23 -25.27 12.71
C SER A 34 26.52 -25.60 11.40
N TRP A 35 26.55 -26.87 10.98
CA TRP A 35 25.86 -27.34 9.79
C TRP A 35 24.33 -27.31 9.92
N ILE A 36 23.77 -27.62 11.10
CA ILE A 36 22.34 -27.48 11.38
C ILE A 36 21.92 -26.00 11.28
N LEU A 37 22.70 -25.10 11.88
CA LEU A 37 22.41 -23.66 11.86
C LEU A 37 22.51 -23.06 10.45
N ILE A 38 23.42 -23.55 9.60
CA ILE A 38 23.44 -23.21 8.16
C ILE A 38 22.14 -23.62 7.49
N GLY A 39 21.64 -24.84 7.75
CA GLY A 39 20.35 -25.30 7.24
C GLY A 39 19.19 -24.40 7.67
N VAL A 40 19.16 -23.97 8.94
CA VAL A 40 18.18 -23.00 9.44
C VAL A 40 18.31 -21.65 8.75
N LEU A 41 19.54 -21.14 8.59
CA LEU A 41 19.83 -19.87 7.92
C LEU A 41 19.35 -19.88 6.46
N LEU A 42 19.57 -20.98 5.73
CA LEU A 42 19.09 -21.13 4.34
C LEU A 42 17.56 -21.16 4.23
N MET A 43 16.86 -21.58 5.28
CA MET A 43 15.40 -21.56 5.35
C MET A 43 14.82 -20.20 5.75
N MET A 44 15.63 -19.28 6.28
CA MET A 44 15.17 -17.96 6.76
C MET A 44 14.42 -17.13 5.71
N PRO A 45 14.85 -17.04 4.43
CA PRO A 45 14.10 -16.30 3.42
C PRO A 45 12.67 -16.84 3.22
N MET A 46 12.50 -18.16 3.30
CA MET A 46 11.19 -18.81 3.17
C MET A 46 10.31 -18.55 4.40
N ILE A 47 10.88 -18.62 5.61
CA ILE A 47 10.19 -18.30 6.87
C ILE A 47 9.79 -16.82 6.91
N TYR A 48 10.68 -15.93 6.47
CA TYR A 48 10.41 -14.50 6.33
C TYR A 48 9.22 -14.27 5.40
N LYS A 49 9.29 -14.78 4.16
CA LYS A 49 8.20 -14.64 3.16
C LYS A 49 6.86 -15.23 3.63
N ARG A 50 6.88 -16.27 4.46
CA ARG A 50 5.65 -16.90 4.98
C ARG A 50 4.99 -16.09 6.11
N THR A 51 5.74 -15.21 6.75
CA THR A 51 5.27 -14.39 7.90
C THR A 51 5.16 -12.90 7.56
N HIS A 52 5.82 -12.44 6.50
CA HIS A 52 5.62 -11.16 5.84
C HIS A 52 4.65 -11.34 4.68
N LYS A 53 3.42 -10.87 4.87
CA LYS A 53 2.46 -10.75 3.77
C LYS A 53 2.76 -9.43 3.07
N GLU A 54 3.20 -9.48 1.81
CA GLU A 54 3.22 -8.26 0.98
C GLU A 54 1.78 -7.77 0.85
N ASN A 55 1.49 -6.58 1.38
CA ASN A 55 0.17 -5.97 1.29
C ASN A 55 0.01 -5.17 -0.01
N THR A 56 0.55 -5.69 -1.10
CA THR A 56 0.39 -5.08 -2.42
C THR A 56 -0.95 -5.50 -3.02
N ILE A 57 -1.70 -4.53 -3.52
CA ILE A 57 -2.95 -4.74 -4.21
C ILE A 57 -2.66 -4.84 -5.71
N PRO A 58 -2.86 -5.99 -6.36
CA PRO A 58 -2.75 -6.07 -7.81
C PRO A 58 -3.94 -5.39 -8.48
N TRP A 59 -3.73 -4.80 -9.65
CA TRP A 59 -4.85 -4.46 -10.53
C TRP A 59 -5.62 -5.73 -10.90
N LYS A 60 -6.95 -5.60 -10.98
CA LYS A 60 -7.84 -6.64 -11.46
C LYS A 60 -8.86 -6.02 -12.39
N GLU A 61 -9.28 -6.77 -13.40
CA GLU A 61 -10.30 -6.31 -14.35
C GLU A 61 -11.63 -5.99 -13.67
N GLU A 62 -11.92 -6.57 -12.50
CA GLU A 62 -13.10 -6.21 -11.70
C GLU A 62 -13.10 -4.75 -11.24
N TYR A 63 -11.96 -4.05 -11.22
CA TYR A 63 -11.87 -2.64 -10.87
C TYR A 63 -12.16 -1.70 -12.04
N SER A 64 -12.11 -2.18 -13.29
CA SER A 64 -12.31 -1.36 -14.49
C SER A 64 -13.70 -0.75 -14.57
N VAL A 65 -13.81 0.57 -14.71
CA VAL A 65 -15.07 1.27 -15.03
C VAL A 65 -15.37 1.26 -16.53
N GLY A 66 -14.49 0.66 -17.33
CA GLY A 66 -14.64 0.53 -18.78
C GLY A 66 -14.49 1.85 -19.52
N ILE A 67 -13.78 2.81 -18.92
CA ILE A 67 -13.36 4.09 -19.49
C ILE A 67 -11.84 4.14 -19.35
N GLU A 68 -11.11 4.06 -20.46
CA GLU A 68 -9.65 3.83 -20.45
C GLU A 68 -8.90 4.88 -19.63
N SER A 69 -9.30 6.15 -19.77
CA SER A 69 -8.65 7.27 -19.07
C SER A 69 -8.83 7.25 -17.55
N LEU A 70 -9.92 6.67 -17.04
CA LEU A 70 -10.17 6.51 -15.61
C LEU A 70 -9.53 5.23 -15.07
N ASP A 71 -9.60 4.14 -15.83
CA ASP A 71 -8.92 2.88 -15.48
C ASP A 71 -7.40 3.10 -15.34
N ASN A 72 -6.81 3.94 -16.19
CA ASN A 72 -5.40 4.30 -16.10
C ASN A 72 -5.09 5.11 -14.82
N ASP A 73 -6.00 5.98 -14.38
CA ASP A 73 -5.86 6.67 -13.10
C ASP A 73 -5.98 5.71 -11.93
N HIS A 74 -6.97 4.80 -11.94
CA HIS A 74 -7.15 3.79 -10.90
C HIS A 74 -5.93 2.87 -10.79
N LYS A 75 -5.36 2.43 -11.92
CA LYS A 75 -4.09 1.68 -11.94
C LYS A 75 -2.95 2.48 -11.32
N LYS A 76 -2.86 3.77 -11.62
CA LYS A 76 -1.82 4.65 -11.06
C LYS A 76 -2.02 4.87 -9.56
N LEU A 77 -3.26 5.04 -9.09
CA LEU A 77 -3.60 5.14 -7.66
C LEU A 77 -3.22 3.86 -6.91
N ILE A 78 -3.57 2.70 -7.44
CA ILE A 78 -3.18 1.41 -6.85
C ILE A 78 -1.65 1.28 -6.81
N ALA A 79 -0.94 1.69 -7.87
CA ALA A 79 0.53 1.69 -7.88
C ALA A 79 1.13 2.61 -6.80
N LEU A 80 0.61 3.82 -6.64
CA LEU A 80 1.04 4.77 -5.60
C LEU A 80 0.72 4.26 -4.19
N LEU A 81 -0.45 3.65 -4.01
CA LEU A 81 -0.85 3.01 -2.75
C LEU A 81 0.08 1.84 -2.39
N ASN A 82 0.48 1.03 -3.37
CA ASN A 82 1.47 -0.03 -3.17
C ASN A 82 2.85 0.54 -2.83
N GLN A 83 3.25 1.65 -3.46
CA GLN A 83 4.50 2.35 -3.13
C GLN A 83 4.49 2.88 -1.69
N PHE A 84 3.39 3.51 -1.27
CA PHE A 84 3.19 3.95 0.11
C PHE A 84 3.21 2.79 1.10
N THR A 85 2.47 1.71 0.80
CA THR A 85 2.42 0.51 1.63
C THR A 85 3.81 -0.13 1.75
N THR A 86 4.60 -0.12 0.68
CA THR A 86 6.00 -0.60 0.70
C THR A 86 6.89 0.29 1.57
N ALA A 87 6.80 1.62 1.43
CA ALA A 87 7.56 2.55 2.27
C ALA A 87 7.27 2.31 3.76
N TYR A 88 6.01 2.05 4.09
CA TYR A 88 5.57 1.66 5.43
C TYR A 88 6.06 0.27 5.86
N ASP A 89 5.77 -0.79 5.09
CA ASP A 89 6.03 -2.18 5.49
C ASP A 89 7.52 -2.44 5.77
N TYR A 90 8.40 -1.73 5.06
CA TYR A 90 9.85 -1.82 5.21
C TYR A 90 10.45 -0.71 6.08
N ALA A 91 9.63 0.19 6.66
CA ALA A 91 10.05 1.33 7.47
C ALA A 91 11.22 2.09 6.85
N MET A 92 10.97 2.60 5.64
CA MET A 92 11.92 3.47 4.95
C MET A 92 12.14 4.77 5.74
N SER A 93 13.05 5.63 5.27
CA SER A 93 13.25 6.90 5.96
C SER A 93 11.99 7.75 5.95
N GLU A 94 11.82 8.61 6.96
CA GLU A 94 10.67 9.54 7.06
C GLU A 94 10.50 10.35 5.77
N VAL A 95 11.61 10.74 5.11
CA VAL A 95 11.59 11.46 3.83
C VAL A 95 10.89 10.64 2.75
N TYR A 96 11.20 9.34 2.65
CA TYR A 96 10.57 8.45 1.66
C TYR A 96 9.11 8.16 1.99
N GLU A 97 8.78 7.92 3.26
CA GLU A 97 7.40 7.71 3.70
C GLU A 97 6.52 8.93 3.39
N ARG A 98 7.00 10.12 3.75
CA ARG A 98 6.32 11.39 3.50
C ARG A 98 6.15 11.65 2.02
N GLN A 99 7.19 11.41 1.21
CA GLN A 99 7.09 11.58 -0.23
C GLN A 99 6.04 10.63 -0.84
N ALA A 100 6.07 9.35 -0.46
CA ALA A 100 5.10 8.37 -0.98
C ALA A 100 3.66 8.71 -0.57
N LEU A 101 3.46 9.19 0.67
CA LEU A 101 2.15 9.65 1.12
C LEU A 101 1.68 10.88 0.33
N ASN A 102 2.54 11.89 0.16
CA ASN A 102 2.20 13.09 -0.60
C ASN A 102 1.87 12.78 -2.06
N ASP A 103 2.69 11.95 -2.73
CA ASP A 103 2.46 11.55 -4.13
C ASP A 103 1.08 10.89 -4.31
N LEU A 104 0.68 10.03 -3.36
CA LEU A 104 -0.62 9.38 -3.35
C LEU A 104 -1.76 10.39 -3.14
N ILE A 105 -1.63 11.30 -2.19
CA ILE A 105 -2.64 12.32 -1.88
C ILE A 105 -2.84 13.26 -3.08
N ASP A 106 -1.75 13.76 -3.64
CA ASP A 106 -1.78 14.70 -4.76
C ASP A 106 -2.42 14.06 -6.00
N TYR A 107 -2.07 12.81 -6.30
CA TYR A 107 -2.68 12.10 -7.42
C TYR A 107 -4.16 11.77 -7.17
N THR A 108 -4.55 11.49 -5.92
CA THR A 108 -5.95 11.27 -5.54
C THR A 108 -6.79 12.52 -5.79
N LYS A 109 -6.31 13.69 -5.34
CA LYS A 109 -6.97 14.97 -5.59
C LYS A 109 -7.11 15.27 -7.08
N TYR A 110 -6.04 15.01 -7.85
CA TYR A 110 -6.05 15.17 -9.30
C TYR A 110 -7.08 14.26 -9.98
N HIS A 111 -7.14 12.99 -9.58
CA HIS A 111 -8.07 12.02 -10.11
C HIS A 111 -9.53 12.40 -9.82
N PHE A 112 -9.86 12.72 -8.55
CA PHE A 112 -11.20 13.17 -8.18
C PHE A 112 -11.65 14.39 -8.97
N ALA A 113 -10.78 15.38 -9.14
CA ALA A 113 -11.10 16.58 -9.94
C ALA A 113 -11.41 16.23 -11.41
N ARG A 114 -10.73 15.22 -11.98
CA ARG A 114 -11.00 14.76 -13.34
C ARG A 114 -12.31 14.01 -13.46
N GLU A 115 -12.60 13.10 -12.53
CA GLU A 115 -13.87 12.37 -12.50
C GLU A 115 -15.04 13.31 -12.27
N GLU A 116 -14.91 14.24 -11.32
CA GLU A 116 -15.92 15.26 -11.06
C GLU A 116 -16.21 16.09 -12.31
N LYS A 117 -15.15 16.58 -12.99
CA LYS A 117 -15.31 17.34 -14.23
C LYS A 117 -16.00 16.51 -15.31
N LEU A 118 -15.69 15.22 -15.41
CA LEU A 118 -16.30 14.33 -16.39
C LEU A 118 -17.78 14.11 -16.06
N MET A 119 -18.11 13.75 -14.82
CA MET A 119 -19.49 13.59 -14.35
C MET A 119 -20.32 14.86 -14.56
N GLU A 120 -19.78 16.03 -14.22
CA GLU A 120 -20.43 17.33 -14.42
C GLU A 120 -20.66 17.63 -15.91
N SER A 121 -19.68 17.36 -16.78
CA SER A 121 -19.80 17.63 -18.23
C SER A 121 -20.85 16.77 -18.94
N PHE A 122 -21.26 15.66 -18.32
CA PHE A 122 -22.27 14.74 -18.85
C PHE A 122 -23.57 14.75 -18.02
N ASP A 123 -23.73 15.70 -17.09
CA ASP A 123 -24.91 15.84 -16.24
C ASP A 123 -25.23 14.55 -15.45
N TYR A 124 -24.20 13.86 -14.93
CA TYR A 124 -24.39 12.62 -14.19
C TYR A 124 -25.31 12.83 -12.95
N PRO A 125 -26.44 12.10 -12.83
CA PRO A 125 -27.46 12.40 -11.83
C PRO A 125 -26.99 12.36 -10.37
N ASP A 126 -26.05 11.49 -10.04
CA ASP A 126 -25.56 11.32 -8.66
C ASP A 126 -24.25 12.08 -8.39
N PHE A 127 -23.89 13.06 -9.24
CA PHE A 127 -22.66 13.84 -9.15
C PHE A 127 -22.43 14.45 -7.76
N ASP A 128 -23.43 15.14 -7.19
CA ASP A 128 -23.28 15.82 -5.90
C ASP A 128 -23.01 14.83 -4.76
N ALA A 129 -23.68 13.68 -4.77
CA ALA A 129 -23.48 12.63 -3.78
C ALA A 129 -22.09 12.00 -3.91
N HIS A 130 -21.62 11.77 -5.14
CA HIS A 130 -20.28 11.26 -5.41
C HIS A 130 -19.21 12.24 -4.92
N LYS A 131 -19.31 13.52 -5.30
CA LYS A 131 -18.40 14.58 -4.89
C LYS A 131 -18.31 14.75 -3.36
N GLN A 132 -19.42 14.56 -2.64
CA GLN A 132 -19.40 14.58 -1.18
C GLN A 132 -18.55 13.44 -0.59
N GLN A 133 -18.53 12.26 -1.22
CA GLN A 133 -17.65 11.16 -0.79
C GLN A 133 -16.17 11.51 -0.98
N HIS A 134 -15.82 12.13 -2.11
CA HIS A 134 -14.46 12.64 -2.35
C HIS A 134 -14.05 13.66 -1.28
N GLN A 135 -14.89 14.66 -1.01
CA GLN A 135 -14.61 15.68 0.00
C GLN A 135 -14.44 15.10 1.40
N ALA A 136 -15.28 14.14 1.78
CA ALA A 136 -15.16 13.43 3.05
C ALA A 136 -13.84 12.65 3.14
N MET A 137 -13.47 11.93 2.08
CA MET A 137 -12.20 11.19 2.01
C MET A 137 -10.99 12.12 2.17
N ILE A 138 -10.95 13.22 1.43
CA ILE A 138 -9.84 14.19 1.51
C ILE A 138 -9.70 14.76 2.92
N LYS A 139 -10.81 15.06 3.59
CA LYS A 139 -10.80 15.53 4.97
C LYS A 139 -10.22 14.50 5.94
N GLU A 140 -10.55 13.21 5.77
CA GLU A 140 -9.98 12.17 6.64
C GLU A 140 -8.49 12.00 6.39
N VAL A 141 -8.07 12.09 5.13
CA VAL A 141 -6.65 12.08 4.75
C VAL A 141 -5.88 13.25 5.39
N GLU A 142 -6.46 14.45 5.44
CA GLU A 142 -5.83 15.59 6.11
C GLU A 142 -5.65 15.34 7.61
N MET A 143 -6.63 14.73 8.29
CA MET A 143 -6.47 14.32 9.69
C MET A 143 -5.37 13.26 9.88
N PHE A 144 -5.24 12.34 8.93
CA PHE A 144 -4.17 11.36 8.91
C PHE A 144 -2.79 11.96 8.71
N VAL A 145 -2.64 12.94 7.83
CA VAL A 145 -1.39 13.69 7.65
C VAL A 145 -0.99 14.38 8.95
N GLU A 146 -1.95 15.03 9.62
CA GLU A 146 -1.69 15.65 10.93
C GLU A 146 -1.30 14.63 12.01
N LYS A 147 -1.90 13.45 11.98
CA LYS A 147 -1.53 12.35 12.88
C LYS A 147 -0.11 11.84 12.57
N TYR A 148 0.25 11.67 11.30
CA TYR A 148 1.60 11.31 10.88
C TYR A 148 2.63 12.35 11.30
N ASN A 149 2.34 13.65 11.16
CA ASN A 149 3.22 14.72 11.62
C ASN A 149 3.51 14.66 13.14
N ARG A 150 2.58 14.14 13.95
CA ARG A 150 2.75 14.00 15.40
C ARG A 150 3.39 12.69 15.84
N GLN A 151 3.08 11.58 15.15
CA GLN A 151 3.41 10.22 15.59
C GLN A 151 4.42 9.50 14.69
N GLY A 152 4.76 10.09 13.54
CA GLY A 152 5.63 9.50 12.53
C GLY A 152 5.11 8.14 12.06
N HIS A 153 6.05 7.20 11.86
CA HIS A 153 5.81 5.84 11.39
C HIS A 153 4.67 5.10 12.11
N GLN A 154 4.43 5.37 13.40
CA GLN A 154 3.38 4.70 14.17
C GLN A 154 1.96 4.98 13.65
N ALA A 155 1.74 6.12 12.98
CA ALA A 155 0.46 6.45 12.38
C ALA A 155 0.18 5.66 11.09
N LEU A 156 1.22 5.19 10.40
CA LEU A 156 1.12 4.69 9.02
C LEU A 156 0.30 3.40 8.89
N ASP A 157 0.23 2.58 9.93
CA ASP A 157 -0.57 1.34 9.92
C ASP A 157 -2.07 1.63 9.68
N GLU A 158 -2.60 2.58 10.46
CA GLU A 158 -4.00 3.00 10.37
C GLU A 158 -4.28 3.73 9.06
N ILE A 159 -3.34 4.59 8.63
CA ILE A 159 -3.43 5.34 7.37
C ILE A 159 -3.48 4.36 6.19
N SER A 160 -2.56 3.40 6.14
CA SER A 160 -2.50 2.38 5.09
C SER A 160 -3.76 1.54 5.05
N GLY A 161 -4.24 1.06 6.20
CA GLY A 161 -5.48 0.28 6.27
C GLY A 161 -6.70 1.05 5.76
N PHE A 162 -6.83 2.32 6.17
CA PHE A 162 -7.91 3.19 5.70
C PHE A 162 -7.84 3.43 4.19
N LEU A 163 -6.69 3.87 3.67
CA LEU A 163 -6.53 4.21 2.26
C LEU A 163 -6.77 3.00 1.34
N GLN A 164 -6.28 1.81 1.73
CA GLN A 164 -6.53 0.58 0.99
C GLN A 164 -8.01 0.21 0.97
N ALA A 165 -8.67 0.25 2.12
CA ALA A 165 -10.09 -0.08 2.21
C ALA A 165 -10.95 0.92 1.43
N TRP A 166 -10.68 2.21 1.59
CA TRP A 166 -11.45 3.27 0.94
C TRP A 166 -11.32 3.18 -0.58
N LEU A 167 -10.09 3.12 -1.11
CA LEU A 167 -9.85 3.12 -2.56
C LEU A 167 -10.54 1.94 -3.25
N ILE A 168 -10.41 0.73 -2.70
CA ILE A 168 -10.97 -0.47 -3.32
C ILE A 168 -12.50 -0.49 -3.23
N ASN A 169 -13.07 -0.06 -2.11
CA ASN A 169 -14.52 0.01 -1.98
C ASN A 169 -15.13 1.10 -2.88
N HIS A 170 -14.43 2.21 -3.06
CA HIS A 170 -14.89 3.31 -3.91
C HIS A 170 -14.86 2.91 -5.39
N ILE A 171 -13.71 2.43 -5.89
CA ILE A 171 -13.55 1.99 -7.29
C ILE A 171 -14.52 0.84 -7.62
N ASN A 172 -14.67 -0.12 -6.73
CA ASN A 172 -15.51 -1.30 -6.97
C ASN A 172 -16.99 -1.10 -6.57
N GLY A 173 -17.36 0.10 -6.13
CA GLY A 173 -18.70 0.44 -5.67
C GLY A 173 -19.19 1.72 -6.32
N THR A 174 -18.83 2.86 -5.73
CA THR A 174 -19.27 4.19 -6.17
C THR A 174 -18.95 4.45 -7.64
N ASP A 175 -17.71 4.17 -8.07
CA ASP A 175 -17.24 4.50 -9.42
C ASP A 175 -17.92 3.65 -10.51
N LYS A 176 -18.34 2.43 -10.14
CA LYS A 176 -19.11 1.55 -11.03
C LYS A 176 -20.45 2.16 -11.41
N HIS A 177 -21.03 3.00 -10.56
CA HIS A 177 -22.35 3.56 -10.80
C HIS A 177 -22.39 4.55 -11.96
N TYR A 178 -21.31 5.30 -12.23
CA TYR A 178 -21.26 6.19 -13.38
C TYR A 178 -20.93 5.47 -14.70
N SER A 179 -20.39 4.24 -14.65
CA SER A 179 -19.79 3.57 -15.82
C SER A 179 -20.78 3.44 -16.99
N SER A 180 -21.94 2.85 -16.75
CA SER A 180 -22.96 2.66 -17.80
C SER A 180 -23.49 3.99 -18.33
N TYR A 181 -23.65 4.98 -17.46
CA TYR A 181 -24.17 6.30 -17.83
C TYR A 181 -23.20 7.04 -18.75
N LEU A 182 -21.94 7.16 -18.36
CA LEU A 182 -20.92 7.85 -19.15
C LEU A 182 -20.67 7.15 -20.49
N LYS A 183 -20.63 5.81 -20.49
CA LYS A 183 -20.46 5.04 -21.73
C LYS A 183 -21.60 5.20 -22.72
N ASN A 184 -22.84 5.23 -22.24
CA ASN A 184 -24.01 5.48 -23.09
C ASN A 184 -24.02 6.91 -23.66
N ASN A 185 -23.32 7.84 -23.00
CA ASN A 185 -23.14 9.21 -23.47
C ASN A 185 -21.84 9.40 -24.28
N GLY A 186 -21.19 8.30 -24.72
CA GLY A 186 -20.05 8.35 -25.66
C GLY A 186 -18.67 8.50 -25.02
N VAL A 187 -18.56 8.32 -23.70
CA VAL A 187 -17.26 8.27 -23.02
C VAL A 187 -16.71 6.85 -23.06
N HIS A 188 -15.48 6.68 -23.54
CA HIS A 188 -14.78 5.40 -23.68
C HIS A 188 -13.34 5.49 -23.16
#